data_AF-A0A7V8BEE0-F1
#
_entry.id   AF-A0A7V8BEE0-F1
#
_cell.length_a   1.000
_cell.length_b   1.000
_cell.length_c   1.000
_cell.angle_alpha   90.00
_cell.angle_beta   90.00
_cell.angle_gamma   90.00
#
_symmetry.space_group_name_H-M   'P 1'
#
loop_
_entity.id
_entity.type
_entity.pdbx_description
1 polymer ?
#
loop_
_entity_poly.entity_id
_entity_poly.type
_entity_poly.pdbx_seq_one_letter_code
_entity_poly.pdbx_strand_id
1 'polypeptide(L)'
;AYVRGVLAVEMPEDFPIEAQKAQAVLIRSYALAHRGRHAEEGFDFCDLTHCQAYGGISGGSGIRDEALRATRALAMTYGDRPVEGLFHSTCGGHTSANQRVFGGRPLPYLQGVDDGSYCAASPHATWRSRIPLEKISAILAEDPRLVASIPLSGLSVAEGETGGRVFSLRLAGPRVGEVPAMEFLSRVGKALGWNQVKSNWFDVEIVDGEVLLKGRGLGHGVGLCQWGARGMALAGLRFDQILRHYFPGARLRRLP
;
A
#
# COMPACT_ATOMS: atom_id res chain seq x y z
N ALA A 1 -3.07 -19.86 12.81
CA ALA A 1 -3.57 -20.12 11.44
C ALA A 1 -3.51 -18.84 10.60
N TYR A 2 -4.36 -17.84 10.86
CA TYR A 2 -4.46 -16.61 10.05
C TYR A 2 -3.13 -15.93 9.70
N VAL A 3 -2.35 -15.52 10.71
CA VAL A 3 -1.09 -14.77 10.48
C VAL A 3 -0.10 -15.52 9.58
N ARG A 4 -0.08 -16.85 9.67
CA ARG A 4 0.78 -17.70 8.85
C ARG A 4 0.37 -17.64 7.37
N GLY A 5 -0.92 -17.82 7.09
CA GLY A 5 -1.43 -17.85 5.72
C GLY A 5 -1.33 -16.50 5.02
N VAL A 6 -1.45 -15.40 5.78
CA VAL A 6 -1.21 -14.05 5.23
C VAL A 6 0.28 -13.81 4.97
N LEU A 7 1.15 -14.13 5.94
CA LEU A 7 2.59 -13.94 5.79
C LEU A 7 3.16 -14.73 4.60
N ALA A 8 2.58 -15.92 4.33
CA ALA A 8 2.98 -16.77 3.22
C ALA A 8 2.75 -16.15 1.84
N VAL A 9 1.72 -15.30 1.71
CA VAL A 9 1.37 -14.60 0.46
C VAL A 9 2.08 -13.25 0.37
N GLU A 10 2.12 -12.52 1.49
CA GLU A 10 2.51 -11.11 1.49
C GLU A 10 4.01 -10.86 1.54
N MET A 11 4.80 -11.78 2.11
CA MET A 11 6.24 -11.57 2.32
C MET A 11 7.06 -12.69 1.67
N PRO A 12 7.93 -12.41 0.68
CA PRO A 12 8.81 -13.40 0.08
C PRO A 12 9.69 -14.12 1.11
N GLU A 13 9.97 -15.42 0.92
CA GLU A 13 10.72 -16.22 1.90
C GLU A 13 12.19 -15.81 2.06
N ASP A 14 12.78 -15.21 1.03
CA ASP A 14 14.17 -14.73 1.01
C ASP A 14 14.35 -13.40 1.78
N PHE A 15 13.26 -12.80 2.27
CA PHE A 15 13.36 -11.60 3.11
C PHE A 15 13.91 -11.95 4.49
N PRO A 16 14.81 -11.13 5.06
CA PRO A 16 15.45 -11.41 6.35
C PRO A 16 14.46 -11.62 7.49
N ILE A 17 14.88 -12.40 8.49
CA ILE A 17 14.03 -12.79 9.63
C ILE A 17 13.41 -11.58 10.35
N GLU A 18 14.12 -10.47 10.48
CA GLU A 18 13.59 -9.27 11.14
C GLU A 18 12.48 -8.59 10.34
N ALA A 19 12.52 -8.63 9.00
CA ALA A 19 11.41 -8.18 8.15
C ALA A 19 10.20 -9.12 8.26
N GLN A 20 10.43 -10.44 8.29
CA GLN A 20 9.38 -11.44 8.51
C GLN A 20 8.68 -11.24 9.87
N LYS A 21 9.46 -10.98 10.93
CA LYS A 21 8.96 -10.69 12.28
C LYS A 21 8.12 -9.41 12.29
N ALA A 22 8.59 -8.33 11.66
CA ALA A 22 7.85 -7.07 11.59
C ALA A 22 6.49 -7.26 10.88
N GLN A 23 6.48 -7.94 9.73
CA GLN A 23 5.26 -8.26 9.00
C GLN A 23 4.30 -9.12 9.82
N ALA A 24 4.79 -10.16 10.50
CA ALA A 24 3.96 -11.03 11.34
C ALA A 24 3.25 -10.25 12.47
N VAL A 25 3.93 -9.27 13.08
CA VAL A 25 3.33 -8.40 14.10
C VAL A 25 2.27 -7.49 13.48
N LEU A 26 2.50 -6.89 12.31
CA LEU A 26 1.52 -6.01 11.66
C LEU A 26 0.28 -6.76 11.18
N ILE A 27 0.45 -7.93 10.57
CA ILE A 27 -0.67 -8.80 10.18
C ILE A 27 -1.55 -9.08 11.40
N ARG A 28 -0.94 -9.44 12.53
CA ARG A 28 -1.67 -9.66 13.78
C ARG A 28 -2.38 -8.41 14.30
N SER A 29 -1.72 -7.25 14.22
CA SER A 29 -2.25 -5.97 14.68
C SER A 29 -3.47 -5.56 13.85
N TYR A 30 -3.37 -5.66 12.52
CA TYR A 30 -4.46 -5.43 11.59
C TYR A 30 -5.64 -6.36 11.87
N ALA A 31 -5.36 -7.65 12.11
CA ALA A 31 -6.40 -8.62 12.41
C ALA A 31 -7.17 -8.28 13.69
N LEU A 32 -6.48 -7.74 14.70
CA LEU A 32 -7.09 -7.33 15.96
C LEU A 32 -7.86 -6.01 15.83
N ALA A 33 -7.35 -5.07 15.04
CA ALA A 33 -8.00 -3.78 14.80
C ALA A 33 -9.32 -3.93 14.02
N HIS A 34 -9.46 -4.98 13.21
CA HIS A 34 -10.59 -5.20 12.32
C HIS A 34 -11.39 -6.46 12.65
N ARG A 35 -11.33 -6.97 13.88
CA ARG A 35 -12.18 -8.09 14.31
C ARG A 35 -13.66 -7.77 14.07
N GLY A 36 -14.39 -8.70 13.48
CA GLY A 36 -15.82 -8.54 13.20
C GLY A 36 -16.16 -7.59 12.04
N ARG A 37 -15.16 -7.10 11.27
CA ARG A 37 -15.38 -6.21 10.12
C ARG A 37 -16.23 -6.84 9.01
N HIS A 38 -16.25 -8.18 8.94
CA HIS A 38 -17.03 -8.97 7.99
C HIS A 38 -18.00 -9.93 8.72
N ALA A 39 -18.41 -9.62 9.95
CA ALA A 39 -19.27 -10.49 10.77
C ALA A 39 -20.63 -10.84 10.09
N GLU A 40 -21.12 -9.98 9.18
CA GLU A 40 -22.33 -10.24 8.38
C GLU A 40 -22.10 -11.18 7.19
N GLU A 41 -20.84 -11.41 6.79
CA GLU A 41 -20.42 -12.24 5.65
C GLU A 41 -19.85 -13.60 6.10
N GLY A 42 -19.83 -13.89 7.41
CA GLY A 42 -19.43 -15.18 7.98
C GLY A 42 -17.91 -15.43 8.11
N PHE A 43 -17.08 -14.43 7.81
CA PHE A 43 -15.62 -14.47 7.94
C PHE A 43 -15.08 -13.17 8.55
N ASP A 44 -13.83 -13.13 9.01
CA ASP A 44 -13.23 -11.90 9.55
C ASP A 44 -12.48 -11.05 8.48
N PHE A 45 -12.14 -11.62 7.31
CA PHE A 45 -11.31 -11.00 6.26
C PHE A 45 -11.64 -11.54 4.84
N CYS A 46 -11.54 -10.69 3.80
CA CYS A 46 -11.62 -11.10 2.39
C CYS A 46 -10.23 -11.29 1.72
N ASP A 47 -10.20 -11.96 0.56
CA ASP A 47 -9.03 -12.29 -0.26
C ASP A 47 -8.73 -11.27 -1.38
N LEU A 48 -9.51 -10.20 -1.45
CA LEU A 48 -9.34 -9.07 -2.37
C LEU A 48 -8.46 -7.98 -1.75
N THR A 49 -8.03 -7.00 -2.54
CA THR A 49 -7.30 -5.76 -2.15
C THR A 49 -7.99 -4.91 -1.05
N HIS A 50 -9.14 -5.35 -0.54
CA HIS A 50 -9.87 -4.81 0.60
C HIS A 50 -9.45 -5.43 1.95
N CYS A 51 -8.78 -6.59 1.95
CA CYS A 51 -8.20 -7.26 3.12
C CYS A 51 -6.88 -7.98 2.77
N GLN A 52 -6.18 -8.47 3.79
CA GLN A 52 -4.89 -9.15 3.61
C GLN A 52 -5.09 -10.51 2.93
N ALA A 53 -4.32 -10.82 1.89
CA ALA A 53 -4.50 -12.05 1.11
C ALA A 53 -4.13 -13.28 1.95
N TYR A 54 -4.99 -14.31 1.98
CA TYR A 54 -4.78 -15.54 2.76
C TYR A 54 -4.57 -16.75 1.85
N GLY A 55 -3.38 -17.35 1.87
CA GLY A 55 -3.00 -18.46 0.99
C GLY A 55 -3.23 -19.87 1.54
N GLY A 56 -3.95 -20.02 2.67
CA GLY A 56 -4.10 -21.31 3.35
C GLY A 56 -2.91 -21.67 4.28
N ILE A 57 -2.90 -22.92 4.77
CA ILE A 57 -1.82 -23.46 5.62
C ILE A 57 -1.13 -24.58 4.82
N SER A 58 0.03 -24.29 4.25
CA SER A 58 0.95 -25.33 3.75
C SER A 58 2.09 -25.53 4.76
N GLY A 59 2.67 -26.74 4.73
CA GLY A 59 3.50 -27.36 5.77
C GLY A 59 4.68 -26.53 6.29
N GLY A 60 5.05 -26.83 7.54
CA GLY A 60 5.95 -26.00 8.36
C GLY A 60 7.36 -26.56 8.52
N SER A 61 8.33 -25.82 7.99
CA SER A 61 9.63 -25.54 8.61
C SER A 61 10.26 -24.39 7.80
N GLY A 62 10.90 -23.41 8.45
CA GLY A 62 11.54 -22.29 7.76
C GLY A 62 11.46 -20.96 8.51
N ILE A 63 12.00 -19.91 7.87
CA ILE A 63 12.17 -18.57 8.45
C ILE A 63 10.84 -17.93 8.90
N ARG A 64 9.75 -18.20 8.18
CA ARG A 64 8.40 -17.71 8.51
C ARG A 64 7.90 -18.30 9.84
N ASP A 65 8.17 -19.58 10.08
CA ASP A 65 7.76 -20.26 11.32
C ASP A 65 8.57 -19.79 12.52
N GLU A 66 9.86 -19.53 12.32
CA GLU A 66 10.68 -18.88 13.31
C GLU A 66 10.16 -17.47 13.64
N ALA A 67 9.84 -16.66 12.63
CA ALA A 67 9.27 -15.32 12.84
C ALA A 67 7.96 -15.37 13.63
N LEU A 68 7.07 -16.31 13.30
CA LEU A 68 5.80 -16.50 13.98
C LEU A 68 5.99 -16.93 15.45
N ARG A 69 6.93 -17.84 15.73
CA ARG A 69 7.25 -18.25 17.12
C ARG A 69 7.86 -17.10 17.91
N ALA A 70 8.85 -16.42 17.34
CA ALA A 70 9.56 -15.31 18.00
C ALA A 70 8.63 -14.12 18.30
N THR A 71 7.62 -13.89 17.46
CA THR A 71 6.65 -12.80 17.63
C THR A 71 5.30 -13.26 18.19
N ARG A 72 5.26 -14.45 18.81
CA ARG A 72 4.02 -15.00 19.36
C ARG A 72 3.39 -13.99 20.32
N ALA A 73 2.10 -13.72 20.10
CA ALA A 73 1.28 -12.78 20.87
C ALA A 73 1.77 -11.32 20.85
N LEU A 74 2.67 -10.91 19.94
CA LEU A 74 3.05 -9.50 19.81
C LEU A 74 2.17 -8.76 18.80
N ALA A 75 1.71 -7.57 19.16
CA ALA A 75 0.98 -6.66 18.29
C ALA A 75 1.45 -5.20 18.54
N MET A 76 1.30 -4.35 17.54
CA MET A 76 1.47 -2.91 17.66
C MET A 76 0.16 -2.28 18.14
N THR A 77 0.25 -1.40 19.13
CA THR A 77 -0.90 -0.63 19.64
C THR A 77 -0.59 0.86 19.69
N TYR A 78 -1.62 1.69 19.57
CA TYR A 78 -1.55 3.11 19.87
C TYR A 78 -2.52 3.39 21.02
N GLY A 79 -1.97 3.75 22.18
CA GLY A 79 -2.69 3.60 23.46
C GLY A 79 -3.07 2.14 23.69
N ASP A 80 -4.33 1.90 24.03
CA ASP A 80 -4.87 0.56 24.31
C ASP A 80 -5.54 -0.11 23.10
N ARG A 81 -5.48 0.52 21.92
CA ARG A 81 -6.08 -0.04 20.70
C ARG A 81 -5.00 -0.58 19.75
N PRO A 82 -5.22 -1.76 19.12
CA PRO A 82 -4.35 -2.23 18.04
C PRO A 82 -4.27 -1.20 16.90
N VAL A 83 -3.09 -1.05 16.30
CA VAL A 83 -2.94 -0.18 15.12
C VAL A 83 -3.54 -0.84 13.89
N GLU A 84 -4.03 -0.01 12.98
CA GLU A 84 -4.30 -0.42 11.59
C GLU A 84 -2.97 -0.73 10.90
N GLY A 85 -2.55 -2.00 10.94
CA GLY A 85 -1.27 -2.48 10.42
C GLY A 85 -1.21 -2.50 8.89
N LEU A 86 -1.33 -1.33 8.26
CA LEU A 86 -1.23 -1.16 6.81
C LEU A 86 0.22 -1.35 6.34
N PHE A 87 0.39 -1.97 5.18
CA PHE A 87 1.70 -2.19 4.57
C PHE A 87 1.56 -2.27 3.04
N HIS A 88 2.67 -2.06 2.34
CA HIS A 88 2.74 -2.10 0.89
C HIS A 88 4.13 -2.55 0.45
N SER A 89 4.28 -2.91 -0.84
CA SER A 89 5.54 -3.46 -1.34
C SER A 89 6.71 -2.47 -1.27
N THR A 90 6.61 -1.33 -1.96
CA THR A 90 7.72 -0.40 -2.13
C THR A 90 7.24 1.05 -2.04
N CYS A 91 7.81 1.84 -1.12
CA CYS A 91 7.34 3.19 -0.85
C CYS A 91 7.85 4.21 -1.87
N GLY A 92 9.02 3.98 -2.46
CA GLY A 92 9.69 4.94 -3.37
C GLY A 92 10.61 5.93 -2.66
N GLY A 93 10.91 5.72 -1.37
CA GLY A 93 11.78 6.53 -0.52
C GLY A 93 11.05 7.25 0.61
N HIS A 94 9.72 7.32 0.58
CA HIS A 94 8.91 7.97 1.62
C HIS A 94 7.51 7.33 1.69
N THR A 95 6.94 7.20 2.89
CA THR A 95 5.56 6.73 3.08
C THR A 95 4.62 7.92 3.28
N SER A 96 3.31 7.78 3.06
CA SER A 96 2.36 8.90 3.16
C SER A 96 1.36 8.71 4.28
N ALA A 97 0.78 9.83 4.71
CA ALA A 97 -0.27 9.83 5.72
C ALA A 97 -1.56 9.19 5.21
N ASN A 98 -2.27 8.44 6.06
CA ASN A 98 -3.44 7.66 5.65
C ASN A 98 -4.56 8.54 5.07
N GLN A 99 -4.82 9.70 5.67
CA GLN A 99 -5.88 10.62 5.26
C GLN A 99 -5.61 11.28 3.91
N ARG A 100 -4.34 11.37 3.50
CA ARG A 100 -3.97 11.96 2.21
C ARG A 100 -4.18 10.95 1.07
N VAL A 101 -3.94 9.66 1.33
CA VAL A 101 -4.07 8.59 0.33
C VAL A 101 -5.50 8.06 0.26
N PHE A 102 -6.15 7.86 1.40
CA PHE A 102 -7.48 7.21 1.49
C PHE A 102 -8.61 8.16 1.89
N GLY A 103 -8.31 9.41 2.26
CA GLY A 103 -9.28 10.28 2.92
C GLY A 103 -9.58 9.85 4.36
N GLY A 104 -10.63 10.43 4.94
CA GLY A 104 -11.10 10.07 6.29
C GLY A 104 -10.25 10.63 7.42
N ARG A 105 -10.35 10.00 8.60
CA ARG A 105 -9.74 10.51 9.83
C ARG A 105 -8.22 10.27 9.83
N PRO A 106 -7.38 11.28 10.16
CA PRO A 106 -5.96 11.07 10.35
C PRO A 106 -5.69 10.12 11.53
N LEU A 107 -4.81 9.15 11.31
CA LEU A 107 -4.34 8.22 12.34
C LEU A 107 -2.94 8.65 12.79
N PRO A 108 -2.71 9.00 14.06
CA PRO A 108 -1.43 9.57 14.51
C PRO A 108 -0.20 8.68 14.27
N TYR A 109 -0.39 7.37 14.15
CA TYR A 109 0.66 6.39 13.86
C TYR A 109 0.84 6.11 12.35
N LEU A 110 0.11 6.80 11.46
CA LEU A 110 0.22 6.70 10.00
C LEU A 110 0.34 8.10 9.37
N GLN A 111 1.45 8.79 9.64
CA GLN A 111 1.68 10.18 9.19
C GLN A 111 2.65 10.30 8.01
N GLY A 112 3.18 9.18 7.51
CA GLY A 112 4.27 9.19 6.54
C GLY A 112 5.63 9.38 7.20
N VAL A 113 6.62 8.63 6.74
CA VAL A 113 8.01 8.69 7.23
C VAL A 113 8.99 8.58 6.07
N ASP A 114 10.13 9.24 6.23
CA ASP A 114 11.27 9.08 5.32
C ASP A 114 11.83 7.67 5.43
N ASP A 115 11.94 6.97 4.31
CA ASP A 115 12.49 5.62 4.21
C ASP A 115 13.90 5.63 3.61
N GLY A 116 14.43 6.82 3.30
CA GLY A 116 15.74 7.03 2.70
C GLY A 116 15.95 6.14 1.48
N SER A 117 17.01 5.34 1.53
CA SER A 117 17.36 4.38 0.47
C SER A 117 17.02 2.94 0.83
N TYR A 118 16.30 2.66 1.92
CA TYR A 118 16.08 1.28 2.38
C TYR A 118 15.32 0.44 1.35
N CYS A 119 14.40 1.04 0.60
CA CYS A 119 13.64 0.34 -0.46
C CYS A 119 14.30 0.41 -1.85
N ALA A 120 15.49 1.00 -2.00
CA ALA A 120 16.10 1.28 -3.32
C ALA A 120 16.45 0.01 -4.12
N ALA A 121 16.70 -1.11 -3.43
CA ALA A 121 16.97 -2.40 -4.07
C ALA A 121 15.72 -3.08 -4.66
N SER A 122 14.53 -2.50 -4.47
CA SER A 122 13.29 -3.05 -5.01
C SER A 122 13.28 -2.99 -6.55
N PRO A 123 12.82 -4.04 -7.24
CA PRO A 123 12.58 -3.99 -8.69
C PRO A 123 11.46 -3.01 -9.07
N HIS A 124 10.74 -2.49 -8.07
CA HIS A 124 9.68 -1.51 -8.22
C HIS A 124 10.10 -0.10 -7.78
N ALA A 125 11.39 0.14 -7.54
CA ALA A 125 11.90 1.47 -7.15
C ALA A 125 11.46 2.56 -8.15
N THR A 126 11.50 2.25 -9.45
CA THR A 126 10.99 3.11 -10.53
C THR A 126 10.24 2.29 -11.57
N TRP A 127 9.28 2.91 -12.26
CA TRP A 127 8.54 2.29 -13.36
C TRP A 127 8.09 3.35 -14.38
N ARG A 128 7.77 2.90 -15.59
CA ARG A 128 7.16 3.72 -16.63
C ARG A 128 5.94 3.01 -17.19
N SER A 129 4.95 3.78 -17.56
CA SER A 129 3.71 3.29 -18.16
C SER A 129 3.25 4.25 -19.23
N ARG A 130 2.71 3.69 -20.30
CA ARG A 130 2.18 4.43 -21.44
C ARG A 130 0.80 3.88 -21.72
N ILE A 131 -0.19 4.76 -21.67
CA ILE A 131 -1.60 4.39 -21.84
C ILE A 131 -2.22 5.42 -22.77
N PRO A 132 -2.85 4.99 -23.87
CA PRO A 132 -3.56 5.93 -24.73
C PRO A 132 -4.63 6.70 -23.96
N LEU A 133 -4.72 8.03 -24.17
CA LEU A 133 -5.62 8.90 -23.41
C LEU A 133 -7.08 8.51 -23.62
N GLU A 134 -7.44 8.06 -24.82
CA GLU A 134 -8.76 7.55 -25.15
C GLU A 134 -9.12 6.29 -24.36
N LYS A 135 -8.13 5.45 -24.02
CA LYS A 135 -8.36 4.26 -23.19
C LYS A 135 -8.66 4.64 -21.76
N ILE A 136 -7.93 5.62 -21.20
CA ILE A 136 -8.24 6.20 -19.89
C ILE A 136 -9.62 6.84 -19.91
N SER A 137 -9.93 7.59 -20.97
CA SER A 137 -11.22 8.24 -21.18
C SER A 137 -12.37 7.23 -21.17
N ALA A 138 -12.22 6.08 -21.84
CA ALA A 138 -13.22 5.01 -21.84
C ALA A 138 -13.41 4.37 -20.45
N ILE A 139 -12.31 4.12 -19.72
CA ILE A 139 -12.37 3.55 -18.37
C ILE A 139 -13.08 4.50 -17.39
N LEU A 140 -12.80 5.80 -17.46
CA LEU A 140 -13.44 6.79 -16.58
C LEU A 140 -14.90 7.07 -16.95
N ALA A 141 -15.29 6.83 -18.20
CA ALA A 141 -16.69 6.97 -18.65
C ALA A 141 -17.65 5.97 -17.97
N GLU A 142 -17.13 4.88 -17.37
CA GLU A 142 -17.94 3.95 -16.56
C GLU A 142 -18.44 4.59 -15.25
N ASP A 143 -17.91 5.73 -14.83
CA ASP A 143 -18.42 6.51 -13.70
C ASP A 143 -19.36 7.63 -14.17
N PRO A 144 -20.67 7.55 -13.87
CA PRO A 144 -21.63 8.60 -14.21
C PRO A 144 -21.23 10.00 -13.71
N ARG A 145 -20.45 10.09 -12.62
CA ARG A 145 -19.95 11.36 -12.07
C ARG A 145 -18.91 12.01 -12.97
N LEU A 146 -18.17 11.21 -13.75
CA LEU A 146 -17.05 11.66 -14.58
C LEU A 146 -17.43 11.85 -16.06
N VAL A 147 -18.53 11.25 -16.55
CA VAL A 147 -18.99 11.34 -17.96
C VAL A 147 -19.02 12.77 -18.49
N ALA A 148 -19.36 13.73 -17.63
CA ALA A 148 -19.30 15.16 -17.88
C ALA A 148 -17.97 15.70 -18.44
N SER A 149 -16.87 15.03 -18.10
CA SER A 149 -15.49 15.41 -18.44
C SER A 149 -14.94 14.63 -19.62
N ILE A 150 -15.74 13.76 -20.24
CA ILE A 150 -15.35 12.83 -21.30
C ILE A 150 -15.86 13.35 -22.66
N PRO A 151 -15.10 13.22 -23.77
CA PRO A 151 -13.77 12.61 -23.86
C PRO A 151 -12.68 13.47 -23.23
N LEU A 152 -11.67 12.80 -22.68
CA LEU A 152 -10.50 13.50 -22.14
C LEU A 152 -9.69 14.15 -23.27
N SER A 153 -9.39 15.43 -23.11
CA SER A 153 -8.36 16.15 -23.87
C SER A 153 -7.06 16.32 -23.08
N GLY A 154 -7.07 16.02 -21.79
CA GLY A 154 -5.86 16.02 -20.97
C GLY A 154 -6.02 15.41 -19.58
N LEU A 155 -4.88 15.18 -18.94
CA LEU A 155 -4.74 14.61 -17.60
C LEU A 155 -3.54 15.29 -16.92
N SER A 156 -3.73 15.77 -15.69
CA SER A 156 -2.65 16.41 -14.92
C SER A 156 -2.84 16.18 -13.42
N VAL A 157 -1.79 16.40 -12.63
CA VAL A 157 -1.88 16.35 -11.17
C VAL A 157 -2.68 17.55 -10.66
N ALA A 158 -3.75 17.29 -9.89
CA ALA A 158 -4.54 18.34 -9.23
C ALA A 158 -4.02 18.61 -7.82
N GLU A 159 -3.81 17.54 -7.04
CA GLU A 159 -3.27 17.59 -5.68
C GLU A 159 -2.21 16.49 -5.51
N GLY A 160 -1.10 16.81 -4.84
CA GLY A 160 -0.04 15.87 -4.51
C GLY A 160 1.03 16.48 -3.64
N GLU A 161 1.92 15.65 -3.12
CA GLU A 161 3.18 16.08 -2.51
C GLU A 161 4.15 16.55 -3.61
N THR A 162 4.92 17.61 -3.35
CA THR A 162 5.95 18.08 -4.30
C THR A 162 6.98 16.98 -4.55
N GLY A 163 7.06 16.50 -5.80
CA GLY A 163 7.94 15.38 -6.18
C GLY A 163 7.54 14.03 -5.55
N GLY A 164 6.35 13.95 -4.95
CA GLY A 164 5.88 12.84 -4.13
C GLY A 164 4.63 12.18 -4.69
N ARG A 165 3.75 11.72 -3.79
CA ARG A 165 2.51 11.05 -4.17
C ARG A 165 1.45 12.03 -4.67
N VAL A 166 0.78 11.63 -5.74
CA VAL A 166 -0.44 12.23 -6.29
C VAL A 166 -1.63 11.77 -5.45
N PHE A 167 -2.46 12.72 -5.02
CA PHE A 167 -3.69 12.46 -4.27
C PHE A 167 -4.93 12.61 -5.15
N SER A 168 -4.90 13.48 -6.15
CA SER A 168 -5.96 13.60 -7.15
C SER A 168 -5.44 14.05 -8.52
N LEU A 169 -6.18 13.68 -9.56
CA LEU A 169 -5.90 14.01 -10.96
C LEU A 169 -6.99 14.92 -11.50
N ARG A 170 -6.57 16.00 -12.17
CA ARG A 170 -7.44 16.85 -12.96
C ARG A 170 -7.68 16.23 -14.32
N LEU A 171 -8.96 16.12 -14.67
CA LEU A 171 -9.45 15.66 -15.97
C LEU A 171 -9.78 16.88 -16.82
N ALA A 172 -9.08 17.06 -17.94
CA ALA A 172 -9.43 18.06 -18.94
C ALA A 172 -10.30 17.43 -20.01
N GLY A 173 -11.43 18.06 -20.32
CA GLY A 173 -12.41 17.63 -21.32
C GLY A 173 -13.53 18.68 -21.43
N PRO A 174 -14.74 18.33 -21.93
CA PRO A 174 -15.84 19.28 -22.09
C PRO A 174 -16.21 20.02 -20.80
N ARG A 175 -16.08 19.36 -19.65
CA ARG A 175 -16.06 19.98 -18.33
C ARG A 175 -14.78 19.55 -17.62
N VAL A 176 -14.20 20.47 -16.85
CA VAL A 176 -13.07 20.12 -15.98
C VAL A 176 -13.60 19.27 -14.84
N GLY A 177 -13.00 18.10 -14.66
CA GLY A 177 -13.31 17.17 -13.59
C GLY A 177 -12.09 16.87 -12.73
N GLU A 178 -12.30 16.12 -11.66
CA GLU A 178 -11.25 15.63 -10.79
C GLU A 178 -11.58 14.21 -10.34
N VAL A 179 -10.56 13.37 -10.21
CA VAL A 179 -10.68 12.01 -9.69
C VAL A 179 -9.61 11.74 -8.64
N PRO A 180 -9.95 11.15 -7.48
CA PRO A 180 -8.94 10.71 -6.51
C PRO A 180 -7.97 9.72 -7.14
N ALA A 181 -6.68 9.85 -6.83
CA ALA A 181 -5.63 9.02 -7.43
C ALA A 181 -5.85 7.52 -7.15
N MET A 182 -6.28 7.17 -5.93
CA MET A 182 -6.59 5.78 -5.59
C MET A 182 -7.79 5.22 -6.36
N GLU A 183 -8.78 6.06 -6.67
CA GLU A 183 -9.90 5.67 -7.51
C GLU A 183 -9.44 5.44 -8.96
N PHE A 184 -8.62 6.35 -9.50
CA PHE A 184 -8.00 6.20 -10.82
C PHE A 184 -7.19 4.90 -10.92
N LEU A 185 -6.32 4.62 -9.95
CA LEU A 185 -5.52 3.39 -9.91
C LEU A 185 -6.40 2.13 -9.87
N SER A 186 -7.46 2.15 -9.07
CA SER A 186 -8.41 1.02 -8.97
C SER A 186 -9.10 0.75 -10.30
N ARG A 187 -9.58 1.79 -10.98
CA ARG A 187 -10.27 1.68 -12.28
C ARG A 187 -9.33 1.20 -13.37
N VAL A 188 -8.17 1.84 -13.51
CA VAL A 188 -7.15 1.47 -14.49
C VAL A 188 -6.61 0.07 -14.23
N GLY A 189 -6.37 -0.30 -12.97
CA GLY A 189 -5.90 -1.62 -12.58
C GLY A 189 -6.90 -2.73 -12.89
N LYS A 190 -8.21 -2.50 -12.67
CA LYS A 190 -9.27 -3.45 -13.05
C LYS A 190 -9.38 -3.65 -14.55
N ALA A 191 -9.28 -2.57 -15.33
CA ALA A 191 -9.45 -2.61 -16.77
C ALA A 191 -8.20 -3.12 -17.51
N LEU A 192 -7.00 -2.74 -17.06
CA LEU A 192 -5.74 -2.93 -17.79
C LEU A 192 -4.73 -3.85 -17.07
N GLY A 193 -5.03 -4.24 -15.84
CA GLY A 193 -4.14 -5.01 -14.97
C GLY A 193 -3.35 -4.13 -13.99
N TRP A 194 -3.17 -4.65 -12.77
CA TRP A 194 -2.55 -3.94 -11.64
C TRP A 194 -1.07 -3.56 -11.84
N ASN A 195 -0.41 -4.13 -12.85
CA ASN A 195 0.97 -3.77 -13.20
C ASN A 195 1.07 -2.55 -14.13
N GLN A 196 -0.05 -2.08 -14.68
CA GLN A 196 -0.07 -0.95 -15.60
C GLN A 196 0.28 0.36 -14.87
N VAL A 197 -0.29 0.60 -13.69
CA VAL A 197 0.03 1.75 -12.84
C VAL A 197 0.21 1.25 -11.42
N LYS A 198 1.46 1.29 -10.94
CA LYS A 198 1.88 0.50 -9.77
C LYS A 198 1.67 1.23 -8.44
N SER A 199 1.60 2.55 -8.45
CA SER A 199 1.45 3.38 -7.26
C SER A 199 0.84 4.72 -7.63
N ASN A 200 0.47 5.53 -6.63
CA ASN A 200 0.11 6.92 -6.82
C ASN A 200 1.32 7.86 -6.71
N TRP A 201 2.56 7.37 -6.90
CA TRP A 201 3.74 8.22 -7.01
C TRP A 201 4.19 8.25 -8.46
N PHE A 202 3.77 9.27 -9.21
CA PHE A 202 4.16 9.44 -10.60
C PHE A 202 4.00 10.88 -11.08
N ASP A 203 4.78 11.21 -12.11
CA ASP A 203 4.56 12.37 -12.95
C ASP A 203 3.67 11.98 -14.14
N VAL A 204 2.87 12.94 -14.63
CA VAL A 204 1.98 12.78 -15.79
C VAL A 204 2.46 13.67 -16.92
N GLU A 205 2.62 13.09 -18.10
CA GLU A 205 2.95 13.79 -19.34
C GLU A 205 2.06 13.26 -20.46
N ILE A 206 1.60 14.12 -21.37
CA ILE A 206 0.86 13.71 -22.56
C ILE A 206 1.73 13.92 -23.78
N VAL A 207 1.96 12.84 -24.53
CA VAL A 207 2.80 12.84 -25.73
C VAL A 207 2.05 12.06 -26.80
N ASP A 208 1.79 12.68 -27.95
CA ASP A 208 1.16 12.05 -29.12
C ASP A 208 -0.16 11.32 -28.82
N GLY A 209 -1.00 11.89 -27.93
CA GLY A 209 -2.27 11.30 -27.52
C GLY A 209 -2.16 10.20 -26.45
N GLU A 210 -0.95 9.88 -25.99
CA GLU A 210 -0.70 8.92 -24.93
C GLU A 210 -0.36 9.60 -23.61
N VAL A 211 -0.87 9.05 -22.51
CA VAL A 211 -0.45 9.41 -21.16
C VAL A 211 0.78 8.60 -20.78
N LEU A 212 1.90 9.30 -20.62
CA LEU A 212 3.15 8.79 -20.09
C LEU A 212 3.21 9.04 -18.58
N LEU A 213 3.24 7.95 -17.81
CA LEU A 213 3.42 7.98 -16.37
C LEU A 213 4.84 7.51 -16.02
N LYS A 214 5.59 8.35 -15.31
CA LYS A 214 6.92 8.02 -14.78
C LYS A 214 6.80 7.96 -13.27
N GLY A 215 6.86 6.76 -12.69
CA GLY A 215 6.51 6.56 -11.29
C GLY A 215 7.54 5.80 -10.47
N ARG A 216 7.25 5.72 -9.17
CA ARG A 216 8.09 5.11 -8.14
C ARG A 216 7.28 4.23 -7.21
N GLY A 217 7.90 3.18 -6.70
CA GLY A 217 7.28 2.27 -5.74
C GLY A 217 6.14 1.42 -6.30
N LEU A 218 5.56 0.61 -5.41
CA LEU A 218 4.46 -0.31 -5.68
C LEU A 218 3.54 -0.35 -4.45
N GLY A 219 2.27 -0.05 -4.66
CA GLY A 219 1.24 0.02 -3.64
C GLY A 219 0.95 1.43 -3.12
N HIS A 220 0.05 1.48 -2.14
CA HIS A 220 -0.57 2.72 -1.65
C HIS A 220 0.37 3.63 -0.84
N GLY A 221 1.48 3.11 -0.32
CA GLY A 221 2.49 3.93 0.35
C GLY A 221 2.24 4.30 1.80
N VAL A 222 1.25 3.70 2.46
CA VAL A 222 0.89 4.01 3.87
C VAL A 222 1.42 2.89 4.77
N GLY A 223 1.93 3.25 5.95
CA GLY A 223 2.44 2.27 6.92
C GLY A 223 3.76 1.64 6.48
N LEU A 224 3.93 0.34 6.71
CA LEU A 224 5.21 -0.34 6.49
C LEU A 224 5.50 -0.56 5.00
N CYS A 225 6.70 -0.19 4.57
CA CYS A 225 7.27 -0.60 3.29
C CYS A 225 7.96 -1.97 3.43
N GLN A 226 7.53 -2.99 2.69
CA GLN A 226 8.11 -4.33 2.80
C GLN A 226 9.58 -4.36 2.35
N TRP A 227 9.88 -3.74 1.21
CA TRP A 227 11.26 -3.61 0.73
C TRP A 227 12.11 -2.71 1.63
N GLY A 228 11.52 -1.68 2.23
CA GLY A 228 12.20 -0.86 3.23
C GLY A 228 12.52 -1.65 4.50
N ALA A 229 11.57 -2.44 5.02
CA ALA A 229 11.79 -3.36 6.13
C ALA A 229 12.91 -4.39 5.83
N ARG A 230 12.98 -4.89 4.60
CA ARG A 230 14.11 -5.73 4.14
C ARG A 230 15.42 -4.95 4.18
N GLY A 231 15.48 -3.74 3.63
CA GLY A 231 16.67 -2.90 3.65
C GLY A 231 17.15 -2.57 5.07
N MET A 232 16.23 -2.21 5.97
CA MET A 232 16.51 -1.96 7.37
C MET A 232 17.03 -3.22 8.09
N ALA A 233 16.43 -4.38 7.83
CA ALA A 233 16.88 -5.65 8.41
C ALA A 233 18.30 -6.02 7.92
N LEU A 234 18.61 -5.81 6.64
CA LEU A 234 19.96 -6.00 6.09
C LEU A 234 20.98 -5.00 6.68
N ALA A 235 20.52 -3.82 7.07
CA ALA A 235 21.32 -2.83 7.81
C ALA A 235 21.45 -3.15 9.32
N GLY A 236 20.95 -4.30 9.78
CA GLY A 236 21.11 -4.78 11.16
C GLY A 236 20.04 -4.30 12.14
N LEU A 237 18.97 -3.64 11.67
CA LEU A 237 17.87 -3.22 12.53
C LEU A 237 16.99 -4.42 12.89
N ARG A 238 16.58 -4.48 14.16
CA ARG A 238 15.63 -5.47 14.65
C ARG A 238 14.20 -5.10 14.26
N PHE A 239 13.31 -6.08 14.25
CA PHE A 239 11.90 -5.89 13.90
C PHE A 239 11.20 -4.84 14.76
N ASP A 240 11.56 -4.70 16.04
CA ASP A 240 10.99 -3.68 16.92
C ASP A 240 11.43 -2.25 16.55
N GLN A 241 12.62 -2.10 15.96
CA GLN A 241 13.10 -0.81 15.43
C GLN A 241 12.42 -0.50 14.10
N ILE A 242 12.29 -1.49 13.22
CA ILE A 242 11.57 -1.38 11.94
C ILE A 242 10.12 -0.94 12.17
N LEU A 243 9.42 -1.56 13.11
CA LEU A 243 8.03 -1.20 13.43
C LEU A 243 7.89 0.20 14.01
N ARG A 244 8.80 0.62 14.90
CA ARG A 244 8.78 1.98 15.47
C ARG A 244 9.05 3.06 14.41
N HIS A 245 9.84 2.74 13.40
CA HIS A 245 10.08 3.62 12.25
C HIS A 245 8.81 3.90 11.47
N TYR A 246 8.11 2.84 11.02
CA TYR A 246 6.90 3.01 10.18
C TYR A 246 5.63 3.40 10.96
N PHE A 247 5.60 3.16 12.27
CA PHE A 247 4.45 3.46 13.13
C PHE A 247 4.87 4.33 14.32
N PRO A 248 5.24 5.61 14.09
CA PRO A 248 5.70 6.50 15.15
C PRO A 248 4.64 6.64 16.25
N GLY A 249 5.08 6.62 17.50
CA GLY A 249 4.19 6.71 18.68
C GLY A 249 3.43 5.43 19.03
N ALA A 250 3.40 4.42 18.15
CA ALA A 250 2.86 3.11 18.47
C ALA A 250 3.86 2.29 19.32
N ARG A 251 3.33 1.33 20.08
CA ARG A 251 4.11 0.49 20.99
C ARG A 251 3.88 -0.98 20.69
N LEU A 252 4.97 -1.74 20.75
CA LEU A 252 4.92 -3.20 20.71
C LEU A 252 4.41 -3.70 22.06
N ARG A 253 3.30 -4.43 22.07
CA ARG A 253 2.73 -5.06 23.26
C ARG A 253 2.57 -6.55 23.07
N ARG A 254 2.79 -7.30 24.15
CA ARG A 254 2.40 -8.70 24.24
C ARG A 254 0.95 -8.75 24.69
N LEU A 255 0.12 -9.43 23.91
CA LEU A 255 -1.27 -9.68 24.22
C LEU A 255 -1.36 -10.75 25.32
N PRO A 256 -2.37 -10.66 26.21
CA PRO A 256 -2.64 -11.68 27.20
C PRO A 256 -2.90 -13.06 26.58
#